data_AF-A0A7V4CHH7-F1
#
_entry.id   AF-A0A7V4CHH7-F1
#
_cell.length_a   1.000
_cell.length_b   1.000
_cell.length_c   1.000
_cell.angle_alpha   90.00
_cell.angle_beta   90.00
_cell.angle_gamma   90.00
#
_symmetry.space_group_name_H-M   'P 1'
#
loop_
_entity.id
_entity.type
_entity.pdbx_description
1 polymer ?
#
loop_
_entity_poly.entity_id
_entity_poly.type
_entity_poly.pdbx_seq_one_letter_code
_entity_poly.pdbx_strand_id
1 'polypeptide(L)'
;MKKVVFFLFVIFIFFQCKKEKPPQPPTISGPTSGNTNRPITFSVVTTDPNKDEVAYLFNFGDGTQDSWSTYYASGQKVNKEHIYLKPGNYDISAKAKDIKGNESEWSPIHSILISSQPPNTPSIPQGPNSGTINTPYTFSSSATDPDNDSIAIRFDWGNGDTSNWSSYVRTGTTVIMSYSYPNEGTFNIRAQAKDIYGSMSEWSAPLTITIIRNRPPNIPSTPIGPSYGCTGELYTFSSSATDPDDDSISIRFDWGNGDTSDWSNYLPNGSQVYMDYFYLNEGTFNIRAQAKDIHGNISEWSLPHTITIISPVIMTEDFEGEFPGTKWTLYGTPTWDDENYRAHNGNWSGWCAGSTRTPSQGYAPNMNAWMIYGPFSLADASEAYLDFYYWLDSEEDYDYFFFGASIDGYYFYGYRYSGRERYWYYDWLDLSNVPTLGNLCGRPQVWIAFAFYSDASVQYEGAYVDDIVLTKYIGTSRYLRKPKPTIQHKISKTISSQKLEVYKK
;
A
#
# COMPACT_ATOMS: atom_id res chain seq x y z
N MET A 1 104.41 -36.71 -98.60
CA MET A 1 102.95 -36.52 -98.38
C MET A 1 102.54 -37.24 -97.11
N LYS A 2 102.29 -36.53 -96.01
CA LYS A 2 101.63 -37.07 -94.81
C LYS A 2 100.30 -36.34 -94.67
N LYS A 3 99.19 -37.04 -94.89
CA LYS A 3 97.83 -36.52 -94.73
C LYS A 3 97.43 -36.62 -93.26
N VAL A 4 97.07 -35.48 -92.68
CA VAL A 4 96.46 -35.34 -91.36
C VAL A 4 94.98 -35.71 -91.49
N VAL A 5 94.51 -36.60 -90.61
CA VAL A 5 93.09 -36.97 -90.47
C VAL A 5 92.54 -36.21 -89.27
N PHE A 6 91.50 -35.41 -89.49
CA PHE A 6 90.75 -34.72 -88.44
C PHE A 6 89.63 -35.64 -87.94
N PHE A 7 89.64 -35.97 -86.65
CA PHE A 7 88.55 -36.67 -85.96
C PHE A 7 87.59 -35.63 -85.37
N LEU A 8 86.34 -35.62 -85.81
CA LEU A 8 85.28 -34.81 -85.23
C LEU A 8 84.62 -35.61 -84.09
N PHE A 9 84.77 -35.15 -82.86
CA PHE A 9 84.13 -35.72 -81.66
C PHE A 9 82.66 -35.30 -81.62
N VAL A 10 81.74 -36.27 -81.71
CA VAL A 10 80.31 -36.06 -81.43
C VAL A 10 80.11 -36.25 -79.92
N ILE A 11 79.82 -35.16 -79.21
CA ILE A 11 79.45 -35.16 -77.79
C ILE A 11 78.01 -35.67 -77.67
N PHE A 12 77.83 -36.89 -77.15
CA PHE A 12 76.52 -37.35 -76.69
C PHE A 12 76.21 -36.71 -75.33
N ILE A 13 75.33 -35.70 -75.32
CA ILE A 13 74.71 -35.21 -74.09
C ILE A 13 73.63 -36.22 -73.71
N PHE A 14 73.91 -37.09 -72.74
CA PHE A 14 72.88 -37.86 -72.06
C PHE A 14 72.04 -36.90 -71.22
N PHE A 15 70.83 -36.57 -71.68
CA PHE A 15 69.78 -36.10 -70.78
C PHE A 15 69.43 -37.27 -69.84
N GLN A 16 70.00 -37.27 -68.63
CA GLN A 16 69.43 -38.05 -67.54
C GLN A 16 68.03 -37.48 -67.28
N CYS A 17 67.00 -38.24 -67.61
CA CYS A 17 65.66 -38.02 -67.10
C CYS A 17 65.76 -38.11 -65.57
N LYS A 18 65.68 -36.98 -64.85
CA LYS A 18 65.68 -36.99 -63.39
C LYS A 18 64.47 -37.82 -62.96
N LYS A 19 64.73 -38.99 -62.37
CA LYS A 19 63.68 -39.86 -61.84
C LYS A 19 62.90 -39.06 -60.80
N GLU A 20 61.58 -38.97 -60.98
CA GLU A 20 60.69 -38.33 -60.03
C GLU A 20 60.78 -39.02 -58.66
N LYS A 21 60.86 -38.23 -57.59
CA LYS A 21 60.94 -38.72 -56.22
C LYS A 21 59.91 -37.99 -55.37
N PRO A 22 59.25 -38.68 -54.43
CA PRO A 22 58.35 -38.02 -53.50
C PRO A 22 59.11 -37.03 -52.60
N PRO A 23 58.39 -36.08 -51.99
CA PRO A 23 58.93 -35.23 -50.93
C PRO A 23 59.49 -36.04 -49.76
N GLN A 24 60.45 -35.47 -49.04
CA GLN A 24 60.88 -36.05 -47.77
C GLN A 24 59.75 -35.99 -46.73
N PRO A 25 59.75 -36.86 -45.70
CA PRO A 25 58.82 -36.73 -44.58
C PRO A 25 58.97 -35.34 -43.94
N PRO A 26 57.86 -34.62 -43.71
CA PRO A 26 57.93 -33.29 -43.15
C PRO A 26 58.42 -33.31 -41.70
N THR A 27 58.87 -32.14 -41.24
CA THR A 27 59.20 -31.90 -39.83
C THR A 27 58.25 -30.87 -39.25
N ILE A 28 57.72 -31.17 -38.06
CA ILE A 28 56.81 -30.29 -37.32
C ILE A 28 57.59 -29.64 -36.18
N SER A 29 57.32 -28.36 -35.92
CA SER A 29 57.83 -27.62 -34.76
C SER A 29 56.70 -26.76 -34.19
N GLY A 30 56.67 -26.55 -32.88
CA GLY A 30 55.63 -25.77 -32.21
C GLY A 30 55.59 -26.01 -30.70
N PRO A 31 54.58 -25.47 -29.99
CA PRO A 31 54.38 -25.70 -28.57
C PRO A 31 54.18 -27.19 -28.23
N THR A 32 54.60 -27.58 -27.03
CA THR A 32 54.35 -28.92 -26.45
C THR A 32 53.29 -28.89 -25.34
N SER A 33 52.73 -27.71 -25.07
CA SER A 33 51.56 -27.53 -24.20
C SER A 33 50.65 -26.41 -24.70
N GLY A 34 49.38 -26.45 -24.31
CA GLY A 34 48.38 -25.42 -24.59
C GLY A 34 47.11 -25.62 -23.78
N ASN A 35 46.12 -24.76 -23.99
CA ASN A 35 44.83 -24.81 -23.31
C ASN A 35 43.69 -25.09 -24.29
N THR A 36 42.57 -25.61 -23.78
CA THR A 36 41.34 -25.81 -24.54
C THR A 36 40.82 -24.52 -25.14
N ASN A 37 40.15 -24.62 -26.29
CA ASN A 37 39.49 -23.49 -26.99
C ASN A 37 40.42 -22.30 -27.34
N ARG A 38 41.74 -22.49 -27.28
CA ARG A 38 42.74 -21.50 -27.71
C ARG A 38 43.43 -21.95 -29.00
N PRO A 39 43.66 -21.03 -29.96
CA PRO A 39 44.38 -21.37 -31.18
C PRO A 39 45.86 -21.65 -30.86
N ILE A 40 46.35 -22.77 -31.36
CA ILE A 40 47.75 -23.21 -31.23
C ILE A 40 48.37 -23.29 -32.61
N THR A 41 49.48 -22.56 -32.81
CA THR A 41 50.18 -22.50 -34.09
C THR A 41 51.33 -23.51 -34.13
N PHE A 42 51.31 -24.39 -35.13
CA PHE A 42 52.41 -25.29 -35.48
C PHE A 42 53.06 -24.83 -36.78
N SER A 43 54.34 -25.11 -36.96
CA SER A 43 55.05 -24.91 -38.21
C SER A 43 55.48 -26.24 -38.83
N VAL A 44 55.29 -26.41 -40.13
CA VAL A 44 55.74 -27.57 -40.90
C VAL A 44 56.69 -27.16 -42.03
N VAL A 45 57.67 -28.01 -42.32
CA VAL A 45 58.56 -27.84 -43.47
C VAL A 45 59.01 -29.20 -44.01
N THR A 46 59.08 -29.33 -45.34
CA THR A 46 59.77 -30.42 -46.04
C THR A 46 60.49 -29.90 -47.28
N THR A 47 61.36 -30.73 -47.85
CA THR A 47 61.95 -30.50 -49.16
C THR A 47 61.61 -31.64 -50.11
N ASP A 48 61.26 -31.27 -51.34
CA ASP A 48 61.18 -32.16 -52.48
C ASP A 48 62.55 -32.28 -53.19
N PRO A 49 63.08 -33.50 -53.46
CA PRO A 49 64.37 -33.70 -54.14
C PRO A 49 64.46 -33.14 -55.56
N ASN A 50 63.33 -33.03 -56.25
CA ASN A 50 63.17 -32.47 -57.58
C ASN A 50 62.93 -30.94 -57.53
N LYS A 51 62.70 -30.42 -56.32
CA LYS A 51 62.33 -29.03 -55.99
C LYS A 51 60.92 -28.65 -56.44
N ASP A 52 60.05 -29.64 -56.61
CA ASP A 52 58.64 -29.42 -56.88
C ASP A 52 57.94 -28.80 -55.65
N GLU A 53 56.87 -28.04 -55.89
CA GLU A 53 56.07 -27.49 -54.80
C GLU A 53 55.34 -28.59 -54.03
N VAL A 54 55.16 -28.38 -52.73
CA VAL A 54 54.63 -29.37 -51.79
C VAL A 54 53.38 -28.86 -51.08
N ALA A 55 52.38 -29.71 -50.94
CA ALA A 55 51.21 -29.49 -50.10
C ALA A 55 51.27 -30.40 -48.86
N TYR A 56 50.69 -29.97 -47.74
CA TYR A 56 50.72 -30.68 -46.46
C TYR A 56 49.33 -31.16 -46.05
N LEU A 57 49.28 -32.30 -45.36
CA LEU A 57 48.11 -32.83 -44.69
C LEU A 57 48.44 -33.03 -43.21
N PHE A 58 47.70 -32.40 -42.31
CA PHE A 58 47.87 -32.53 -40.87
C PHE A 58 46.87 -33.54 -40.28
N ASN A 59 47.35 -34.33 -39.33
CA ASN A 59 46.56 -35.08 -38.37
C ASN A 59 46.92 -34.57 -36.97
N PHE A 60 45.96 -33.96 -36.29
CA PHE A 60 46.18 -33.35 -34.97
C PHE A 60 46.00 -34.33 -33.81
N GLY A 61 45.66 -35.59 -34.08
CA GLY A 61 45.56 -36.63 -33.05
C GLY A 61 44.28 -36.59 -32.22
N ASP A 62 43.38 -35.62 -32.45
CA ASP A 62 42.06 -35.49 -31.78
C ASP A 62 40.91 -36.10 -32.60
N GLY A 63 41.24 -36.85 -33.65
CA GLY A 63 40.27 -37.38 -34.63
C GLY A 63 39.95 -36.38 -35.75
N THR A 64 40.48 -35.16 -35.70
CA THR A 64 40.42 -34.23 -36.83
C THR A 64 41.62 -34.45 -37.76
N GLN A 65 41.32 -34.43 -39.06
CA GLN A 65 42.33 -34.42 -40.10
C GLN A 65 41.99 -33.28 -41.05
N ASP A 66 42.99 -32.47 -41.37
CA ASP A 66 42.81 -31.38 -42.31
C ASP A 66 42.62 -31.90 -43.74
N SER A 67 42.13 -31.02 -44.61
CA SER A 67 42.31 -31.20 -46.05
C SER A 67 43.75 -30.85 -46.46
N TRP A 68 44.20 -31.38 -47.60
CA TRP A 68 45.48 -30.97 -48.18
C TRP A 68 45.53 -29.46 -48.33
N SER A 69 46.63 -28.85 -47.88
CA SER A 69 46.87 -27.43 -48.08
C SER A 69 47.02 -27.08 -49.56
N THR A 70 47.13 -25.78 -49.85
CA THR A 70 47.71 -25.34 -51.13
C THR A 70 49.16 -25.80 -51.24
N TYR A 71 49.72 -25.74 -52.46
CA TYR A 71 51.13 -25.99 -52.68
C TYR A 71 51.97 -24.80 -52.22
N TYR A 72 53.14 -25.11 -51.66
CA TYR A 72 54.14 -24.17 -51.17
C TYR A 72 55.50 -24.53 -51.77
N ALA A 73 56.42 -23.58 -51.84
CA ALA A 73 57.75 -23.86 -52.37
C ALA A 73 58.47 -24.93 -51.53
N SER A 74 59.22 -25.82 -52.19
CA SER A 74 60.08 -26.80 -51.50
C SER A 74 61.04 -26.09 -50.52
N GLY A 75 61.04 -26.51 -49.26
CA GLY A 75 61.81 -25.88 -48.18
C GLY A 75 61.14 -24.69 -47.50
N GLN A 76 59.95 -24.25 -47.95
CA GLN A 76 59.20 -23.19 -47.29
C GLN A 76 58.59 -23.69 -45.97
N LYS A 77 58.82 -22.92 -44.89
CA LYS A 77 58.15 -23.13 -43.60
C LYS A 77 56.73 -22.58 -43.65
N VAL A 78 55.75 -23.38 -43.23
CA VAL A 78 54.32 -23.03 -43.26
C VAL A 78 53.75 -23.13 -41.85
N ASN A 79 52.96 -22.15 -41.44
CA ASN A 79 52.25 -22.17 -40.16
C ASN A 79 50.83 -22.68 -40.32
N LYS A 80 50.36 -23.46 -39.35
CA LYS A 80 49.00 -23.98 -39.29
C LYS A 80 48.48 -23.85 -37.86
N GLU A 81 47.30 -23.28 -37.72
CA GLU A 81 46.60 -23.16 -36.44
C GLU A 81 45.59 -24.30 -36.26
N HIS A 82 45.45 -24.76 -35.01
CA HIS A 82 44.44 -25.73 -34.59
C HIS A 82 43.88 -25.36 -33.21
N ILE A 83 42.63 -25.75 -32.93
CA ILE A 83 41.97 -25.55 -31.63
C ILE A 83 41.56 -26.91 -31.09
N TYR A 84 42.09 -27.28 -29.94
CA TYR A 84 41.66 -28.47 -29.21
C TYR A 84 40.50 -28.12 -28.29
N LEU A 85 39.38 -28.85 -28.42
CA LEU A 85 38.17 -28.59 -27.64
C LEU A 85 38.16 -29.34 -26.29
N LYS A 86 39.06 -30.31 -26.08
CA LYS A 86 39.10 -31.15 -24.88
C LYS A 86 40.54 -31.22 -24.33
N PRO A 87 40.71 -31.33 -23.00
CA PRO A 87 42.02 -31.59 -22.42
C PRO A 87 42.47 -33.01 -22.75
N GLY A 88 43.78 -33.20 -22.90
CA GLY A 88 44.37 -34.49 -23.27
C GLY A 88 45.77 -34.37 -23.84
N ASN A 89 46.43 -35.52 -24.06
CA ASN A 89 47.68 -35.58 -24.80
C ASN A 89 47.39 -35.97 -26.25
N TYR A 90 47.88 -35.19 -27.21
CA TYR A 90 47.64 -35.40 -28.63
C TYR A 90 48.95 -35.57 -29.39
N ASP A 91 48.97 -36.56 -30.28
CA ASP A 91 50.12 -36.90 -31.12
C ASP A 91 49.89 -36.36 -32.53
N ILE A 92 50.63 -35.31 -32.89
CA ILE A 92 50.48 -34.61 -34.16
C ILE A 92 51.45 -35.21 -35.18
N SER A 93 50.94 -35.43 -36.39
CA SER A 93 51.75 -35.83 -37.54
C SER A 93 51.31 -35.12 -38.81
N ALA A 94 52.22 -34.99 -39.77
CA ALA A 94 51.93 -34.41 -41.08
C ALA A 94 52.54 -35.27 -42.18
N LYS A 95 51.92 -35.24 -43.36
CA LYS A 95 52.50 -35.79 -44.59
C LYS A 95 52.49 -34.75 -45.70
N ALA A 96 53.39 -34.89 -46.67
CA ALA A 96 53.49 -33.97 -47.81
C ALA A 96 53.19 -34.69 -49.13
N LYS A 97 52.71 -33.94 -50.13
CA LYS A 97 52.60 -34.40 -51.52
C LYS A 97 53.18 -33.37 -52.48
N ASP A 98 53.84 -33.82 -53.53
CA ASP A 98 54.32 -32.94 -54.60
C ASP A 98 53.20 -32.62 -55.63
N ILE A 99 53.50 -31.73 -56.57
CA ILE A 99 52.57 -31.35 -57.65
C ILE A 99 52.31 -32.48 -58.67
N LYS A 100 53.08 -33.58 -58.63
CA LYS A 100 52.84 -34.79 -59.44
C LYS A 100 51.99 -35.83 -58.71
N GLY A 101 51.67 -35.57 -57.44
CA GLY A 101 50.84 -36.42 -56.59
C GLY A 101 51.60 -37.50 -55.84
N ASN A 102 52.94 -37.50 -55.81
CA ASN A 102 53.68 -38.45 -54.97
C ASN A 102 53.66 -37.99 -53.52
N GLU A 103 53.39 -38.92 -52.61
CA GLU A 103 53.29 -38.63 -51.17
C GLU A 103 54.53 -39.08 -50.40
N SER A 104 54.86 -38.33 -49.35
CA SER A 104 55.87 -38.71 -48.36
C SER A 104 55.31 -39.70 -47.34
N GLU A 105 56.20 -40.35 -46.57
CA GLU A 105 55.81 -40.92 -45.29
C GLU A 105 55.37 -39.82 -44.31
N TRP A 106 54.66 -40.22 -43.24
CA TRP A 106 54.31 -39.31 -42.14
C TRP A 106 55.56 -38.81 -41.40
N SER A 107 55.48 -37.59 -40.86
CA SER A 107 56.49 -37.03 -39.97
C SER A 107 56.66 -37.89 -38.71
N PRO A 108 57.79 -37.77 -37.99
CA PRO A 108 57.85 -38.13 -36.58
C PRO A 108 56.71 -37.46 -35.79
N ILE A 109 56.28 -38.10 -34.70
CA ILE A 109 55.22 -37.60 -33.83
C ILE A 109 55.71 -36.35 -33.10
N HIS A 110 54.87 -35.30 -33.08
CA HIS A 110 55.00 -34.13 -32.21
C HIS A 110 53.89 -34.17 -31.16
N SER A 111 54.21 -34.50 -29.91
CA SER A 111 53.21 -34.59 -28.83
C SER A 111 52.94 -33.22 -28.19
N ILE A 112 51.67 -32.96 -27.89
CA ILE A 112 51.22 -31.76 -27.16
C ILE A 112 50.26 -32.13 -26.03
N LEU A 113 50.46 -31.52 -24.86
CA LEU A 113 49.55 -31.61 -23.72
C LEU A 113 48.58 -30.42 -23.69
N ILE A 114 47.29 -30.70 -23.81
CA ILE A 114 46.21 -29.71 -23.69
C ILE A 114 45.60 -29.81 -22.31
N SER A 115 45.59 -28.68 -21.59
CA SER A 115 44.99 -28.54 -20.27
C SER A 115 43.72 -27.67 -20.35
N SER A 116 42.91 -27.68 -19.30
CA SER A 116 41.84 -26.69 -19.08
C SER A 116 42.22 -25.86 -17.86
N GLN A 117 42.07 -24.55 -17.97
CA GLN A 117 42.32 -23.62 -16.88
C GLN A 117 41.10 -23.53 -15.97
N PRO A 118 41.28 -23.42 -14.65
CA PRO A 118 40.14 -23.23 -13.76
C PRO A 118 39.43 -21.91 -14.05
N PRO A 119 38.12 -21.83 -13.75
CA PRO A 119 37.40 -20.57 -13.81
C PRO A 119 38.04 -19.52 -12.90
N ASN A 120 37.93 -18.25 -13.29
CA ASN A 120 38.24 -17.13 -12.40
C ASN A 120 37.32 -17.16 -11.17
N THR A 121 37.81 -16.61 -10.06
CA THR A 121 37.04 -16.46 -8.83
C THR A 121 35.70 -15.75 -9.11
N PRO A 122 34.57 -16.28 -8.62
CA PRO A 122 33.29 -15.62 -8.79
C PRO A 122 33.23 -14.22 -8.19
N SER A 123 32.30 -13.41 -8.67
CA SER A 123 31.94 -12.13 -8.06
C SER A 123 31.41 -12.34 -6.64
N ILE A 124 31.62 -11.34 -5.77
CA ILE A 124 31.03 -11.30 -4.43
C ILE A 124 29.51 -11.52 -4.57
N PRO A 125 28.91 -12.45 -3.80
CA PRO A 125 27.48 -12.67 -3.85
C PRO A 125 26.71 -11.36 -3.65
N GLN A 126 25.63 -11.18 -4.41
CA GLN A 126 24.70 -10.06 -4.23
C GLN A 126 23.38 -10.59 -3.66
N GLY A 127 22.85 -9.88 -2.67
CA GLY A 127 21.61 -10.22 -1.98
C GLY A 127 21.41 -9.34 -0.74
N PRO A 128 20.38 -9.62 0.07
CA PRO A 128 20.14 -8.88 1.32
C PRO A 128 21.28 -9.11 2.33
N ASN A 129 21.49 -8.12 3.20
CA ASN A 129 22.50 -8.14 4.27
C ASN A 129 21.90 -8.31 5.67
N SER A 130 20.58 -8.41 5.76
CA SER A 130 19.84 -8.68 6.99
C SER A 130 18.57 -9.48 6.69
N GLY A 131 18.04 -10.16 7.71
CA GLY A 131 16.87 -10.98 7.58
C GLY A 131 16.43 -11.65 8.87
N THR A 132 15.40 -12.47 8.77
CA THR A 132 14.76 -13.21 9.86
C THR A 132 14.87 -14.71 9.60
N ILE A 133 14.86 -15.50 10.69
CA ILE A 133 14.93 -16.95 10.61
C ILE A 133 13.80 -17.54 9.76
N ASN A 134 14.08 -18.62 9.05
CA ASN A 134 13.16 -19.38 8.19
C ASN A 134 12.54 -18.59 7.02
N THR A 135 13.02 -17.38 6.74
CA THR A 135 12.65 -16.61 5.56
C THR A 135 13.59 -16.96 4.39
N PRO A 136 13.07 -17.24 3.18
CA PRO A 136 13.91 -17.52 2.01
C PRO A 136 14.50 -16.25 1.41
N TYR A 137 15.82 -16.23 1.26
CA TYR A 137 16.58 -15.15 0.62
C TYR A 137 17.22 -15.62 -0.66
N THR A 138 17.24 -14.77 -1.68
CA THR A 138 17.90 -15.04 -2.96
C THR A 138 19.26 -14.35 -3.02
N PHE A 139 20.26 -15.11 -3.45
CA PHE A 139 21.61 -14.63 -3.68
C PHE A 139 22.04 -14.91 -5.12
N SER A 140 22.89 -14.05 -5.66
CA SER A 140 23.37 -14.18 -7.03
C SER A 140 24.87 -13.97 -7.15
N SER A 141 25.52 -14.67 -8.09
CA SER A 141 26.94 -14.54 -8.40
C SER A 141 27.21 -14.99 -9.84
N SER A 142 28.35 -14.62 -10.38
CA SER A 142 28.81 -14.97 -11.72
C SER A 142 30.32 -15.15 -11.73
N ALA A 143 30.84 -15.97 -12.65
CA ALA A 143 32.27 -16.17 -12.86
C ALA A 143 32.56 -16.26 -14.37
N THR A 144 33.82 -16.08 -14.75
CA THR A 144 34.27 -16.27 -16.13
C THR A 144 35.35 -17.34 -16.20
N ASP A 145 35.37 -18.09 -17.29
CA ASP A 145 36.37 -19.10 -17.58
C ASP A 145 37.40 -18.60 -18.60
N PRO A 146 38.72 -18.67 -18.33
CA PRO A 146 39.76 -18.26 -19.27
C PRO A 146 39.73 -19.01 -20.60
N ASP A 147 39.27 -20.25 -20.64
CA ASP A 147 39.17 -21.06 -21.86
C ASP A 147 37.75 -21.00 -22.45
N ASN A 148 36.90 -20.11 -21.94
CA ASN A 148 35.51 -19.95 -22.37
C ASN A 148 34.70 -21.26 -22.21
N ASP A 149 35.11 -22.12 -21.28
CA ASP A 149 34.39 -23.32 -20.91
C ASP A 149 33.08 -22.96 -20.19
N SER A 150 32.12 -23.89 -20.22
CA SER A 150 30.88 -23.74 -19.44
C SER A 150 31.16 -24.02 -17.98
N ILE A 151 30.52 -23.25 -17.10
CA ILE A 151 30.80 -23.28 -15.66
C ILE A 151 29.54 -23.59 -14.86
N ALA A 152 29.71 -24.19 -13.69
CA ALA A 152 28.67 -24.31 -12.67
C ALA A 152 29.11 -23.53 -11.43
N ILE A 153 28.16 -22.93 -10.70
CA ILE A 153 28.41 -22.17 -9.47
C ILE A 153 27.68 -22.83 -8.30
N ARG A 154 28.29 -22.81 -7.12
CA ARG A 154 27.67 -23.14 -5.84
C ARG A 154 27.93 -22.05 -4.80
N PHE A 155 27.11 -22.03 -3.76
CA PHE A 155 27.25 -21.12 -2.62
C PHE A 155 27.61 -21.88 -1.35
N ASP A 156 28.48 -21.29 -0.54
CA ASP A 156 28.65 -21.58 0.88
C ASP A 156 27.84 -20.55 1.64
N TRP A 157 26.87 -21.00 2.44
CA TRP A 157 25.95 -20.14 3.18
C TRP A 157 26.55 -19.61 4.49
N GLY A 158 27.77 -20.05 4.86
CA GLY A 158 28.49 -19.54 6.02
C GLY A 158 28.05 -20.12 7.36
N ASN A 159 27.06 -21.02 7.38
CA ASN A 159 26.61 -21.77 8.57
C ASN A 159 27.06 -23.24 8.57
N GLY A 160 27.94 -23.62 7.65
CA GLY A 160 28.36 -25.01 7.41
C GLY A 160 27.61 -25.70 6.27
N ASP A 161 26.51 -25.14 5.79
CA ASP A 161 25.79 -25.66 4.63
C ASP A 161 26.32 -25.09 3.31
N THR A 162 26.34 -25.93 2.29
CA THR A 162 26.65 -25.53 0.91
C THR A 162 25.52 -25.93 -0.02
N SER A 163 25.22 -25.09 -1.01
CA SER A 163 24.30 -25.45 -2.07
C SER A 163 24.84 -26.62 -2.92
N ASN A 164 23.93 -27.30 -3.62
CA ASN A 164 24.33 -28.09 -4.78
C ASN A 164 24.93 -27.18 -5.85
N TRP A 165 25.72 -27.77 -6.76
CA TRP A 165 26.16 -27.06 -7.96
C TRP A 165 24.96 -26.71 -8.84
N SER A 166 24.99 -25.54 -9.46
CA SER A 166 24.07 -25.19 -10.54
C SER A 166 24.24 -26.14 -11.73
N SER A 167 23.31 -26.07 -12.68
CA SER A 167 23.59 -26.55 -14.03
C SER A 167 24.79 -25.79 -14.62
N TYR A 168 25.45 -26.41 -15.59
CA TYR A 168 26.46 -25.74 -16.39
C TYR A 168 25.81 -24.65 -17.23
N VAL A 169 26.33 -23.44 -17.09
CA VAL A 169 25.92 -22.24 -17.80
C VAL A 169 27.11 -21.69 -18.58
N ARG A 170 26.82 -20.84 -19.57
CA ARG A 170 27.88 -20.14 -20.30
C ARG A 170 28.68 -19.27 -19.33
N THR A 171 30.00 -19.25 -19.48
CA THR A 171 30.90 -18.29 -18.81
C THR A 171 30.31 -16.87 -18.78
N GLY A 172 30.36 -16.21 -17.63
CA GLY A 172 29.79 -14.88 -17.38
C GLY A 172 28.30 -14.84 -17.05
N THR A 173 27.56 -15.96 -17.13
CA THR A 173 26.14 -16.00 -16.77
C THR A 173 25.95 -15.87 -15.25
N THR A 174 24.98 -15.06 -14.83
CA THR A 174 24.59 -14.95 -13.42
C THR A 174 23.77 -16.16 -12.99
N VAL A 175 24.17 -16.78 -11.88
CA VAL A 175 23.45 -17.86 -11.21
C VAL A 175 22.76 -17.29 -9.97
N ILE A 176 21.50 -17.67 -9.76
CA ILE A 176 20.68 -17.26 -8.62
C ILE A 176 20.26 -18.51 -7.84
N MET A 177 20.40 -18.47 -6.52
CA MET A 177 19.94 -19.54 -5.61
C MET A 177 19.27 -18.95 -4.38
N SER A 178 18.35 -19.70 -3.77
CA SER A 178 17.67 -19.32 -2.53
C SER A 178 18.12 -20.16 -1.34
N TYR A 179 18.11 -19.56 -0.16
CA TYR A 179 18.42 -20.24 1.11
C TYR A 179 17.65 -19.60 2.27
N SER A 180 17.30 -20.40 3.29
CA SER A 180 16.62 -19.94 4.51
C SER A 180 17.43 -20.36 5.73
N TYR A 181 17.71 -19.42 6.63
CA TYR A 181 18.52 -19.70 7.81
C TYR A 181 17.64 -20.16 8.97
N PRO A 182 17.86 -21.36 9.54
CA PRO A 182 17.04 -21.86 10.64
C PRO A 182 17.36 -21.20 11.99
N ASN A 183 18.54 -20.59 12.11
CA ASN A 183 19.06 -20.00 13.35
C ASN A 183 19.48 -18.54 13.13
N GLU A 184 19.42 -17.75 14.19
CA GLU A 184 19.98 -16.40 14.23
C GLU A 184 21.52 -16.43 14.18
N GLY A 185 22.12 -15.36 13.68
CA GLY A 185 23.56 -15.23 13.58
C GLY A 185 24.01 -14.35 12.41
N THR A 186 25.31 -14.13 12.33
CA THR A 186 25.94 -13.43 11.20
C THR A 186 26.68 -14.46 10.35
N PHE A 187 26.33 -14.53 9.06
CA PHE A 187 26.84 -15.53 8.13
C PHE A 187 27.58 -14.88 6.96
N ASN A 188 28.67 -15.51 6.51
CA ASN A 188 29.51 -15.03 5.42
C ASN A 188 29.32 -15.89 4.19
N ILE A 189 28.51 -15.41 3.25
CA ILE A 189 28.14 -16.11 2.03
C ILE A 189 29.25 -15.97 1.00
N ARG A 190 29.70 -17.08 0.43
CA ARG A 190 30.72 -17.12 -0.64
C ARG A 190 30.23 -17.95 -1.81
N ALA A 191 30.82 -17.72 -2.98
CA ALA A 191 30.55 -18.48 -4.19
C ALA A 191 31.83 -19.14 -4.71
N GLN A 192 31.68 -20.31 -5.34
CA GLN A 192 32.76 -21.03 -6.03
C GLN A 192 32.26 -21.49 -7.39
N ALA A 193 33.13 -21.46 -8.40
CA ALA A 193 32.86 -21.97 -9.74
C ALA A 193 33.66 -23.25 -10.01
N LYS A 194 33.15 -24.08 -10.92
CA LYS A 194 33.89 -25.16 -11.57
C LYS A 194 33.59 -25.20 -13.06
N ASP A 195 34.57 -25.58 -13.87
CA ASP A 195 34.36 -25.80 -15.31
C ASP A 195 33.74 -27.19 -15.59
N ILE A 196 33.50 -27.48 -16.87
CA ILE A 196 32.95 -28.75 -17.34
C ILE A 196 33.94 -29.92 -17.24
N TYR A 197 35.22 -29.65 -17.04
CA TYR A 197 36.30 -30.61 -16.89
C TYR A 197 36.67 -30.89 -15.42
N GLY A 198 36.03 -30.18 -14.48
CA GLY A 198 36.15 -30.37 -13.04
C GLY A 198 37.14 -29.45 -12.34
N SER A 199 37.80 -28.52 -13.04
CA SER A 199 38.72 -27.57 -12.39
C SER A 199 37.92 -26.54 -11.59
N MET A 200 38.38 -26.23 -10.37
CA MET A 200 37.67 -25.36 -9.43
C MET A 200 38.37 -24.01 -9.29
N SER A 201 37.58 -22.96 -9.13
CA SER A 201 38.06 -21.65 -8.71
C SER A 201 38.36 -21.60 -7.21
N GLU A 202 39.03 -20.54 -6.78
CA GLU A 202 38.99 -20.11 -5.38
C GLU A 202 37.57 -19.64 -5.00
N TRP A 203 37.31 -19.58 -3.69
CA TRP A 203 36.08 -18.96 -3.16
C TRP A 203 36.13 -17.44 -3.31
N SER A 204 34.97 -16.83 -3.60
CA SER A 204 34.84 -15.37 -3.63
C SER A 204 34.99 -14.73 -2.24
N ALA A 205 35.22 -13.41 -2.23
CA ALA A 205 35.09 -12.63 -1.00
C ALA A 205 33.65 -12.67 -0.48
N PRO A 206 33.44 -12.62 0.85
CA PRO A 206 32.14 -12.90 1.44
C PRO A 206 31.17 -11.72 1.33
N LEU A 207 29.88 -12.04 1.18
CA LEU A 207 28.76 -11.16 1.53
C LEU A 207 28.30 -11.52 2.94
N THR A 208 28.28 -10.55 3.85
CA THR A 208 27.79 -10.76 5.22
C THR A 208 26.29 -10.53 5.30
N ILE A 209 25.55 -11.48 5.89
CA ILE A 209 24.13 -11.35 6.24
C ILE A 209 23.93 -11.56 7.74
N THR A 210 23.11 -10.73 8.37
CA THR A 210 22.70 -10.89 9.77
C THR A 210 21.26 -11.38 9.86
N ILE A 211 21.06 -12.55 10.45
CA ILE A 211 19.75 -13.16 10.67
C ILE A 211 19.37 -13.03 12.14
N ILE A 212 18.18 -12.51 12.39
CA ILE A 212 17.62 -12.37 13.75
C ILE A 212 16.30 -13.15 13.87
N ARG A 213 15.81 -13.31 15.09
CA ARG A 213 14.41 -13.70 15.31
C ARG A 213 13.52 -12.45 15.20
N ASN A 214 12.40 -12.56 14.50
CA ASN A 214 11.42 -11.48 14.46
C ASN A 214 10.91 -11.14 15.85
N ARG A 215 10.86 -9.86 16.16
CA ARG A 215 10.27 -9.31 17.38
C ARG A 215 8.91 -8.72 17.03
N PRO A 216 7.94 -8.78 17.95
CA PRO A 216 6.68 -8.11 17.74
C PRO A 216 6.85 -6.59 17.69
N PRO A 217 5.91 -5.88 17.05
CA PRO A 217 5.92 -4.43 17.05
C PRO A 217 5.74 -3.87 18.47
N ASN A 218 6.29 -2.69 18.70
CA ASN A 218 6.05 -1.94 19.92
C ASN A 218 4.57 -1.57 20.03
N ILE A 219 4.12 -1.34 21.26
CA ILE A 219 2.76 -0.88 21.54
C ILE A 219 2.51 0.44 20.79
N PRO A 220 1.40 0.58 20.04
CA PRO A 220 1.06 1.82 19.36
C PRO A 220 0.95 3.01 20.31
N SER A 221 1.09 4.20 19.75
CA SER A 221 0.72 5.43 20.43
C SER A 221 -0.77 5.41 20.85
N THR A 222 -1.10 6.13 21.91
CA THR A 222 -2.50 6.39 22.27
C THR A 222 -3.21 7.03 21.06
N PRO A 223 -4.39 6.53 20.65
CA PRO A 223 -5.14 7.14 19.57
C PRO A 223 -5.34 8.64 19.76
N ILE A 224 -5.24 9.40 18.67
CA ILE A 224 -5.46 10.84 18.66
C ILE A 224 -6.73 11.11 17.84
N GLY A 225 -7.69 11.78 18.46
CA GLY A 225 -8.92 12.22 17.81
C GLY A 225 -9.82 13.05 18.76
N PRO A 226 -11.07 13.32 18.39
CA PRO A 226 -12.00 14.07 19.23
C PRO A 226 -12.32 13.33 20.54
N SER A 227 -12.58 14.08 21.61
CA SER A 227 -13.02 13.52 22.91
C SER A 227 -14.52 13.66 23.16
N TYR A 228 -15.24 14.35 22.28
CA TYR A 228 -16.69 14.55 22.36
C TYR A 228 -17.31 14.49 20.98
N GLY A 229 -18.56 14.03 20.91
CA GLY A 229 -19.29 13.85 19.66
C GLY A 229 -20.79 13.66 19.86
N CYS A 230 -21.52 13.61 18.75
CA CYS A 230 -22.94 13.30 18.65
C CYS A 230 -23.13 11.96 17.93
N THR A 231 -24.22 11.26 18.23
CA THR A 231 -24.61 10.04 17.53
C THR A 231 -24.79 10.29 16.03
N GLY A 232 -24.33 9.36 15.19
CA GLY A 232 -24.50 9.38 13.73
C GLY A 232 -23.44 10.18 12.96
N GLU A 233 -22.56 10.90 13.64
CA GLU A 233 -21.46 11.66 13.03
C GLU A 233 -20.21 10.80 12.83
N LEU A 234 -19.43 11.10 11.79
CA LEU A 234 -18.19 10.39 11.45
C LEU A 234 -16.98 11.06 12.11
N TYR A 235 -16.12 10.25 12.73
CA TYR A 235 -14.92 10.69 13.45
C TYR A 235 -13.67 10.02 12.92
N THR A 236 -12.62 10.81 12.70
CA THR A 236 -11.29 10.31 12.33
C THR A 236 -10.40 10.20 13.56
N PHE A 237 -9.79 9.02 13.73
CA PHE A 237 -8.73 8.76 14.71
C PHE A 237 -7.44 8.38 14.01
N SER A 238 -6.33 8.68 14.68
CA SER A 238 -5.00 8.30 14.19
C SER A 238 -4.15 7.64 15.26
N SER A 239 -3.25 6.75 14.84
CA SER A 239 -2.28 6.08 15.69
C SER A 239 -1.05 5.70 14.86
N SER A 240 0.07 5.45 15.53
CA SER A 240 1.30 4.94 14.91
C SER A 240 1.99 3.95 15.83
N ALA A 241 2.81 3.07 15.29
CA ALA A 241 3.64 2.16 16.06
C ALA A 241 5.00 1.98 15.36
N THR A 242 5.98 1.48 16.09
CA THR A 242 7.29 1.15 15.55
C THR A 242 7.62 -0.32 15.72
N ASP A 243 8.37 -0.88 14.79
CA ASP A 243 8.94 -2.20 14.89
C ASP A 243 10.43 -2.14 15.27
N PRO A 244 10.89 -2.94 16.25
CA PRO A 244 12.31 -3.05 16.57
C PRO A 244 13.20 -3.56 15.42
N ASP A 245 12.64 -4.29 14.46
CA ASP A 245 13.32 -4.90 13.31
C ASP A 245 13.14 -4.10 12.01
N ASP A 246 12.55 -2.90 12.11
CA ASP A 246 12.24 -2.00 10.99
C ASP A 246 11.22 -2.56 9.97
N ASP A 247 10.39 -3.50 10.42
CA ASP A 247 9.30 -4.06 9.63
C ASP A 247 8.19 -3.05 9.33
N SER A 248 7.48 -3.29 8.23
CA SER A 248 6.26 -2.55 7.91
C SER A 248 5.12 -2.97 8.85
N ILE A 249 4.33 -1.98 9.29
CA ILE A 249 3.30 -2.12 10.32
C ILE A 249 1.91 -1.92 9.75
N SER A 250 0.98 -2.77 10.19
CA SER A 250 -0.46 -2.60 10.04
C SER A 250 -1.08 -2.31 11.41
N ILE A 251 -2.07 -1.41 11.48
CA ILE A 251 -2.75 -1.02 12.72
C ILE A 251 -4.25 -1.29 12.59
N ARG A 252 -4.89 -1.70 13.69
CA ARG A 252 -6.34 -1.73 13.86
C ARG A 252 -6.76 -1.00 15.14
N PHE A 253 -8.02 -0.60 15.21
CA PHE A 253 -8.62 0.07 16.35
C PHE A 253 -9.70 -0.80 17.00
N ASP A 254 -9.76 -0.76 18.33
CA ASP A 254 -10.90 -1.15 19.15
C ASP A 254 -11.65 0.12 19.50
N TRP A 255 -12.91 0.22 19.09
CA TRP A 255 -13.74 1.42 19.26
C TRP A 255 -14.39 1.51 20.64
N GLY A 256 -14.19 0.52 21.51
CA GLY A 256 -14.66 0.54 22.90
C GLY A 256 -16.15 0.25 23.08
N ASN A 257 -16.90 -0.01 22.01
CA ASN A 257 -18.30 -0.45 22.01
C ASN A 257 -18.48 -1.95 21.68
N GLY A 258 -17.38 -2.70 21.59
CA GLY A 258 -17.36 -4.10 21.15
C GLY A 258 -16.97 -4.29 19.68
N ASP A 259 -16.95 -3.21 18.88
CA ASP A 259 -16.49 -3.26 17.49
C ASP A 259 -14.99 -3.01 17.37
N THR A 260 -14.37 -3.72 16.44
CA THR A 260 -12.97 -3.51 16.04
C THR A 260 -12.89 -3.26 14.54
N SER A 261 -12.01 -2.36 14.12
CA SER A 261 -11.72 -2.18 12.70
C SER A 261 -11.02 -3.41 12.12
N ASP A 262 -11.08 -3.52 10.79
CA ASP A 262 -10.11 -4.33 10.06
C ASP A 262 -8.68 -3.77 10.24
N TRP A 263 -7.70 -4.60 9.91
CA TRP A 263 -6.30 -4.18 9.83
C TRP A 263 -6.09 -3.21 8.67
N SER A 264 -5.32 -2.15 8.89
CA SER A 264 -4.86 -1.28 7.80
C SER A 264 -3.95 -2.02 6.82
N ASN A 265 -3.65 -1.39 5.69
CA ASN A 265 -2.50 -1.81 4.88
C ASN A 265 -1.20 -1.72 5.69
N TYR A 266 -0.20 -2.52 5.34
CA TYR A 266 1.15 -2.39 5.88
C TYR A 266 1.78 -1.10 5.37
N LEU A 267 2.23 -0.25 6.29
CA LEU A 267 2.91 1.01 6.02
C LEU A 267 4.34 0.95 6.57
N PRO A 268 5.27 1.79 6.07
CA PRO A 268 6.62 1.86 6.60
C PRO A 268 6.64 2.10 8.12
N ASN A 269 7.66 1.56 8.78
CA ASN A 269 7.87 1.68 10.22
C ASN A 269 7.67 3.12 10.72
N GLY A 270 6.85 3.32 11.75
CA GLY A 270 6.56 4.65 12.34
C GLY A 270 5.51 5.50 11.61
N SER A 271 4.93 5.02 10.50
CA SER A 271 3.88 5.77 9.78
C SER A 271 2.62 5.96 10.62
N GLN A 272 1.92 7.08 10.41
CA GLN A 272 0.58 7.29 10.97
C GLN A 272 -0.47 6.58 10.13
N VAL A 273 -1.40 5.90 10.83
CA VAL A 273 -2.60 5.29 10.28
C VAL A 273 -3.81 6.11 10.73
N TYR A 274 -4.72 6.38 9.80
CA TYR A 274 -5.97 7.11 10.04
C TYR A 274 -7.15 6.17 9.76
N MET A 275 -8.16 6.18 10.64
CA MET A 275 -9.40 5.43 10.46
C MET A 275 -10.61 6.24 10.91
N ASP A 276 -11.70 6.10 10.16
CA ASP A 276 -12.97 6.76 10.43
C ASP A 276 -13.95 5.79 11.09
N TYR A 277 -14.74 6.28 12.05
CA TYR A 277 -15.79 5.51 12.73
C TYR A 277 -16.92 6.42 13.21
N PHE A 278 -18.14 5.89 13.35
CA PHE A 278 -19.31 6.59 13.87
C PHE A 278 -20.01 5.77 14.95
N TYR A 279 -20.65 6.45 15.90
CA TYR A 279 -21.38 5.81 16.98
C TYR A 279 -22.88 6.04 16.83
N LEU A 280 -23.69 4.99 16.95
CA LEU A 280 -25.16 5.10 16.88
C LEU A 280 -25.81 5.31 18.25
N ASN A 281 -25.11 4.96 19.33
CA ASN A 281 -25.61 5.06 20.69
C ASN A 281 -24.80 6.07 21.49
N GLU A 282 -25.45 6.75 22.42
CA GLU A 282 -24.77 7.57 23.42
C GLU A 282 -23.92 6.71 24.37
N GLY A 283 -22.87 7.32 24.93
CA GLY A 283 -21.99 6.65 25.87
C GLY A 283 -20.58 7.20 25.87
N THR A 284 -19.76 6.66 26.76
CA THR A 284 -18.34 6.95 26.83
C THR A 284 -17.55 5.73 26.36
N PHE A 285 -16.74 5.89 25.32
CA PHE A 285 -16.02 4.82 24.66
C PHE A 285 -14.51 5.01 24.78
N ASN A 286 -13.79 3.93 25.06
CA ASN A 286 -12.33 3.92 25.23
C ASN A 286 -11.68 3.29 24.01
N ILE A 287 -11.16 4.12 23.12
CA ILE A 287 -10.57 3.72 21.86
C ILE A 287 -9.12 3.31 22.08
N ARG A 288 -8.73 2.14 21.57
CA ARG A 288 -7.35 1.62 21.65
C ARG A 288 -6.87 1.21 20.27
N ALA A 289 -5.55 1.14 20.09
CA ALA A 289 -4.93 0.67 18.85
C ALA A 289 -4.03 -0.55 19.12
N GLN A 290 -3.91 -1.42 18.12
CA GLN A 290 -2.99 -2.56 18.14
C GLN A 290 -2.22 -2.63 16.82
N ALA A 291 -0.94 -2.98 16.87
CA ALA A 291 -0.08 -3.13 15.69
C ALA A 291 0.19 -4.60 15.36
N LYS A 292 0.47 -4.85 14.09
CA LYS A 292 0.91 -6.14 13.54
C LYS A 292 2.00 -5.91 12.51
N ASP A 293 3.09 -6.66 12.60
CA ASP A 293 4.18 -6.63 11.63
C ASP A 293 3.88 -7.47 10.38
N ILE A 294 4.72 -7.38 9.34
CA ILE A 294 4.55 -8.13 8.09
C ILE A 294 4.73 -9.65 8.25
N HIS A 295 5.32 -10.08 9.36
CA HIS A 295 5.51 -11.48 9.74
C HIS A 295 4.36 -12.05 10.58
N GLY A 296 3.38 -11.22 10.94
CA GLY A 296 2.16 -11.59 11.65
C GLY A 296 2.23 -11.53 13.17
N ASN A 297 3.33 -11.04 13.79
CA ASN A 297 3.33 -10.85 15.24
C ASN A 297 2.56 -9.57 15.59
N ILE A 298 1.93 -9.58 16.77
CA ILE A 298 0.97 -8.57 17.19
C ILE A 298 1.43 -7.95 18.51
N SER A 299 1.27 -6.63 18.65
CA SER A 299 1.56 -5.90 19.89
C SER A 299 0.47 -6.09 20.95
N GLU A 300 0.73 -5.63 22.17
CA GLU A 300 -0.35 -5.32 23.11
C GLU A 300 -1.18 -4.12 22.63
N TRP A 301 -2.38 -3.95 23.20
CA TRP A 301 -3.21 -2.76 22.95
C TRP A 301 -2.61 -1.51 23.60
N SER A 302 -2.74 -0.37 22.93
CA SER A 302 -2.30 0.92 23.46
C SER A 302 -3.15 1.41 24.64
N LEU A 303 -2.66 2.45 25.31
CA LEU A 303 -3.46 3.18 26.29
C LEU A 303 -4.71 3.78 25.61
N PRO A 304 -5.86 3.84 26.31
CA PRO A 304 -7.11 4.30 25.71
C PRO A 304 -7.14 5.82 25.50
N HIS A 305 -7.78 6.24 24.41
CA HIS A 305 -8.31 7.58 24.21
C HIS A 305 -9.83 7.57 24.41
N THR A 306 -10.35 8.45 25.25
CA THR A 306 -11.78 8.46 25.59
C THR A 306 -12.55 9.45 24.71
N ILE A 307 -13.66 8.99 24.13
CA ILE A 307 -14.66 9.84 23.48
C ILE A 307 -16.02 9.67 24.17
N THR A 308 -16.71 10.79 24.41
CA THR A 308 -18.10 10.80 24.89
C THR A 308 -19.05 11.19 23.76
N ILE A 309 -19.99 10.32 23.44
CA ILE A 309 -21.01 10.50 22.42
C ILE A 309 -22.35 10.77 23.10
N ILE A 310 -23.06 11.79 22.62
CA ILE A 310 -24.40 12.15 23.10
C ILE A 310 -25.42 12.10 21.96
N SER A 311 -26.70 11.91 22.30
CA SER A 311 -27.79 12.25 21.38
C SER A 311 -27.99 13.77 21.39
N PRO A 312 -27.95 14.45 20.23
CA PRO A 312 -28.22 15.88 20.19
C PRO A 312 -29.71 16.19 20.41
N VAL A 313 -30.61 15.25 20.17
CA VAL A 313 -32.06 15.46 20.33
C VAL A 313 -32.46 15.18 21.78
N ILE A 314 -33.02 16.19 22.45
CA ILE A 314 -33.57 16.10 23.81
C ILE A 314 -35.02 15.61 23.75
N MET A 315 -35.82 16.17 22.84
CA MET A 315 -37.24 15.87 22.72
C MET A 315 -37.75 16.19 21.32
N THR A 316 -38.69 15.38 20.84
CA THR A 316 -39.54 15.72 19.70
C THR A 316 -41.01 15.60 20.06
N GLU A 317 -41.84 16.41 19.40
CA GLU A 317 -43.30 16.32 19.45
C GLU A 317 -43.88 16.64 18.08
N ASP A 318 -44.47 15.64 17.44
CA ASP A 318 -45.21 15.71 16.18
C ASP A 318 -46.72 15.51 16.38
N PHE A 319 -47.18 15.34 17.63
CA PHE A 319 -48.58 15.19 18.01
C PHE A 319 -49.32 13.98 17.40
N GLU A 320 -48.62 13.06 16.73
CA GLU A 320 -49.23 11.84 16.15
C GLU A 320 -49.50 10.74 17.20
N GLY A 321 -49.09 10.97 18.45
CA GLY A 321 -49.23 10.05 19.57
C GLY A 321 -50.14 10.59 20.68
N GLU A 322 -50.06 9.99 21.87
CA GLU A 322 -50.81 10.45 23.04
C GLU A 322 -50.30 11.83 23.51
N PHE A 323 -51.17 12.84 23.45
CA PHE A 323 -50.94 14.19 23.99
C PHE A 323 -51.91 14.46 25.16
N PRO A 324 -51.50 15.19 26.22
CA PRO A 324 -50.15 15.72 26.51
C PRO A 324 -49.13 14.66 26.93
N GLY A 325 -49.58 13.40 27.08
CA GLY A 325 -48.78 12.29 27.55
C GLY A 325 -48.11 12.59 28.91
N THR A 326 -46.89 12.09 29.08
CA THR A 326 -46.05 12.37 30.28
C THR A 326 -45.04 13.51 30.06
N LYS A 327 -44.96 14.05 28.84
CA LYS A 327 -43.95 15.05 28.46
C LYS A 327 -44.38 16.47 28.82
N TRP A 328 -45.65 16.81 28.57
CA TRP A 328 -46.14 18.18 28.62
C TRP A 328 -46.99 18.43 29.86
N THR A 329 -46.78 19.56 30.52
CA THR A 329 -47.68 20.07 31.57
C THR A 329 -48.55 21.17 30.98
N LEU A 330 -49.86 21.00 31.08
CA LEU A 330 -50.85 21.94 30.53
C LEU A 330 -51.42 22.86 31.61
N TYR A 331 -51.62 24.14 31.28
CA TYR A 331 -52.32 25.10 32.13
C TYR A 331 -53.33 25.92 31.32
N GLY A 332 -54.36 26.43 31.98
CA GLY A 332 -55.41 27.26 31.36
C GLY A 332 -56.76 26.56 31.28
N THR A 333 -57.75 27.26 30.73
CA THR A 333 -59.05 26.67 30.35
C THR A 333 -59.68 27.56 29.27
N PRO A 334 -59.87 27.09 28.03
CA PRO A 334 -59.35 25.85 27.45
C PRO A 334 -57.80 25.73 27.51
N THR A 335 -57.27 24.52 27.32
CA THR A 335 -55.82 24.26 27.17
C THR A 335 -55.49 23.78 25.76
N TRP A 336 -54.19 23.66 25.48
CA TRP A 336 -53.69 22.96 24.31
C TRP A 336 -54.16 21.51 24.32
N ASP A 337 -54.46 20.96 23.15
CA ASP A 337 -54.70 19.53 22.91
C ASP A 337 -54.33 19.18 21.47
N ASP A 338 -54.10 17.91 21.16
CA ASP A 338 -53.89 17.46 19.77
C ASP A 338 -55.21 17.47 18.98
N GLU A 339 -55.14 17.92 17.74
CA GLU A 339 -56.31 18.01 16.86
C GLU A 339 -55.90 17.71 15.41
N ASN A 340 -56.80 17.07 14.65
CA ASN A 340 -56.56 16.64 13.27
C ASN A 340 -57.10 17.61 12.21
N TYR A 341 -57.41 18.83 12.61
CA TYR A 341 -57.99 19.85 11.73
C TYR A 341 -56.95 20.50 10.83
N ARG A 342 -55.76 20.77 11.36
CA ARG A 342 -54.59 21.24 10.62
C ARG A 342 -53.37 20.52 11.16
N ALA A 343 -52.50 20.10 10.26
CA ALA A 343 -51.16 19.61 10.58
C ALA A 343 -50.19 20.22 9.57
N HIS A 344 -48.95 20.45 9.98
CA HIS A 344 -47.87 20.82 9.07
C HIS A 344 -47.36 19.56 8.37
N ASN A 345 -47.17 18.50 9.14
CA ASN A 345 -46.76 17.18 8.69
C ASN A 345 -47.59 16.12 9.43
N GLY A 346 -47.82 14.95 8.83
CA GLY A 346 -48.74 13.97 9.44
C GLY A 346 -50.21 14.40 9.38
N ASN A 347 -50.97 14.02 10.41
CA ASN A 347 -52.42 14.26 10.52
C ASN A 347 -52.82 15.11 11.72
N TRP A 348 -51.98 15.23 12.76
CA TRP A 348 -52.30 15.88 14.03
C TRP A 348 -51.34 17.04 14.30
N SER A 349 -51.81 18.05 15.03
CA SER A 349 -50.94 19.08 15.61
C SER A 349 -51.53 19.61 16.92
N GLY A 350 -50.72 20.28 17.73
CA GLY A 350 -51.20 20.90 18.95
C GLY A 350 -52.00 22.16 18.64
N TRP A 351 -53.27 22.21 19.02
CA TRP A 351 -54.13 23.38 18.89
C TRP A 351 -54.41 24.03 20.24
N CYS A 352 -54.31 25.36 20.29
CA CYS A 352 -54.28 26.09 21.56
C CYS A 352 -55.52 25.94 22.45
N ALA A 353 -56.68 25.60 21.89
CA ALA A 353 -57.96 25.51 22.60
C ALA A 353 -58.61 24.11 22.60
N GLY A 354 -57.86 23.07 22.18
CA GLY A 354 -58.40 21.74 21.88
C GLY A 354 -59.08 21.04 23.06
N SER A 355 -58.72 21.37 24.30
CA SER A 355 -59.16 20.60 25.47
C SER A 355 -60.68 20.62 25.71
N THR A 356 -61.39 21.63 25.19
CA THR A 356 -62.84 21.80 25.41
C THR A 356 -63.58 22.42 24.21
N ARG A 357 -62.90 22.67 23.09
CA ARG A 357 -63.46 23.35 21.93
C ARG A 357 -63.10 22.60 20.66
N THR A 358 -63.68 23.02 19.54
CA THR A 358 -63.28 22.58 18.20
C THR A 358 -62.86 23.78 17.35
N PRO A 359 -61.94 23.63 16.39
CA PRO A 359 -61.45 24.74 15.55
C PRO A 359 -62.52 25.62 14.89
N SER A 360 -63.64 25.02 14.48
CA SER A 360 -64.80 25.73 13.92
C SER A 360 -65.45 26.73 14.88
N GLN A 361 -65.23 26.58 16.18
CA GLN A 361 -65.72 27.48 17.24
C GLN A 361 -64.72 28.59 17.59
N GLY A 362 -63.49 28.52 17.07
CA GLY A 362 -62.38 29.39 17.45
C GLY A 362 -61.92 29.22 18.90
N TYR A 363 -60.90 29.98 19.30
CA TYR A 363 -60.47 30.06 20.70
C TYR A 363 -61.52 30.77 21.58
N ALA A 364 -61.43 30.58 22.90
CA ALA A 364 -62.31 31.28 23.85
C ALA A 364 -61.81 32.71 24.14
N PRO A 365 -62.68 33.68 24.51
CA PRO A 365 -62.22 34.95 25.05
C PRO A 365 -61.53 34.77 26.41
N ASN A 366 -60.61 35.68 26.77
CA ASN A 366 -59.84 35.69 28.02
C ASN A 366 -59.05 34.40 28.26
N MET A 367 -58.59 33.78 27.19
CA MET A 367 -57.89 32.52 27.24
C MET A 367 -56.44 32.73 27.65
N ASN A 368 -55.91 31.79 28.42
CA ASN A 368 -54.53 31.79 28.88
C ASN A 368 -54.05 30.33 28.93
N ALA A 369 -53.79 29.76 27.75
CA ALA A 369 -53.48 28.35 27.58
C ALA A 369 -51.98 28.14 27.43
N TRP A 370 -51.41 27.21 28.19
CA TRP A 370 -49.99 26.89 28.17
C TRP A 370 -49.78 25.39 27.97
N MET A 371 -48.73 25.05 27.23
CA MET A 371 -48.07 23.75 27.28
C MET A 371 -46.59 23.95 27.58
N ILE A 372 -46.10 23.26 28.61
CA ILE A 372 -44.74 23.44 29.14
C ILE A 372 -44.01 22.10 29.13
N TYR A 373 -42.80 22.08 28.58
CA TYR A 373 -41.88 20.95 28.63
C TYR A 373 -40.67 21.31 29.51
N GLY A 374 -40.37 20.45 30.49
CA GLY A 374 -39.21 20.57 31.37
C GLY A 374 -39.51 20.20 32.84
N PRO A 375 -38.49 20.23 33.71
CA PRO A 375 -37.14 20.68 33.41
C PRO A 375 -36.35 19.67 32.56
N PHE A 376 -35.55 20.18 31.63
CA PHE A 376 -34.48 19.43 30.96
C PHE A 376 -33.12 20.07 31.24
N SER A 377 -32.03 19.33 31.03
CA SER A 377 -30.68 19.78 31.36
C SER A 377 -29.90 20.24 30.13
N LEU A 378 -29.28 21.42 30.25
CA LEU A 378 -28.29 21.96 29.30
C LEU A 378 -26.90 22.10 29.94
N ALA A 379 -26.62 21.37 31.04
CA ALA A 379 -25.42 21.55 31.85
C ALA A 379 -24.10 21.30 31.09
N ASP A 380 -24.13 20.40 30.12
CA ASP A 380 -23.01 20.01 29.26
C ASP A 380 -23.03 20.68 27.88
N ALA A 381 -24.12 21.37 27.55
CA ALA A 381 -24.34 21.93 26.22
C ALA A 381 -23.40 23.14 25.96
N SER A 382 -22.91 23.24 24.74
CA SER A 382 -22.30 24.46 24.18
C SER A 382 -23.29 25.27 23.33
N GLU A 383 -24.26 24.59 22.71
CA GLU A 383 -25.33 25.19 21.90
C GLU A 383 -26.64 24.41 22.15
N ALA A 384 -27.80 25.09 22.04
CA ALA A 384 -29.10 24.45 22.15
C ALA A 384 -30.19 25.24 21.40
N TYR A 385 -31.13 24.53 20.79
CA TYR A 385 -32.16 25.11 19.92
C TYR A 385 -33.50 24.43 20.12
N LEU A 386 -34.57 25.23 20.12
CA LEU A 386 -35.94 24.76 19.98
C LEU A 386 -36.42 25.14 18.58
N ASP A 387 -36.70 24.16 17.73
CA ASP A 387 -37.21 24.32 16.38
C ASP A 387 -38.66 23.83 16.33
N PHE A 388 -39.54 24.51 15.59
CA PHE A 388 -40.95 24.11 15.46
C PHE A 388 -41.60 24.77 14.23
N TYR A 389 -42.78 24.27 13.87
CA TYR A 389 -43.69 24.93 12.94
C TYR A 389 -44.90 25.45 13.67
N TYR A 390 -45.45 26.59 13.23
CA TYR A 390 -46.66 27.16 13.78
C TYR A 390 -47.59 27.70 12.70
N TRP A 391 -48.90 27.70 12.98
CA TRP A 391 -49.93 28.35 12.17
C TRP A 391 -50.72 29.30 13.06
N LEU A 392 -51.09 30.49 12.55
CA LEU A 392 -51.75 31.52 13.37
C LEU A 392 -52.87 32.27 12.64
N ASP A 393 -54.04 32.34 13.30
CA ASP A 393 -55.15 33.27 13.01
C ASP A 393 -55.69 33.80 14.34
N SER A 394 -55.30 35.02 14.68
CA SER A 394 -55.57 35.69 15.97
C SER A 394 -55.88 37.16 15.76
N GLU A 395 -56.50 37.81 16.74
CA GLU A 395 -56.69 39.27 16.70
C GLU A 395 -55.33 39.98 16.76
N GLU A 396 -55.08 40.84 15.77
CA GLU A 396 -53.82 41.54 15.63
C GLU A 396 -53.60 42.51 16.79
N ASP A 397 -52.47 42.40 17.49
CA ASP A 397 -52.07 43.20 18.65
C ASP A 397 -52.92 43.05 19.93
N TYR A 398 -53.85 42.09 19.99
CA TYR A 398 -54.65 41.81 21.19
C TYR A 398 -54.50 40.36 21.65
N ASP A 399 -54.47 39.42 20.71
CA ASP A 399 -54.37 37.99 20.99
C ASP A 399 -53.04 37.44 20.49
N TYR A 400 -52.38 36.63 21.31
CA TYR A 400 -50.97 36.32 21.11
C TYR A 400 -50.67 34.83 21.23
N PHE A 401 -49.97 34.30 20.22
CA PHE A 401 -49.20 33.07 20.33
C PHE A 401 -47.80 33.38 20.85
N PHE A 402 -47.36 32.70 21.90
CA PHE A 402 -46.07 32.88 22.55
C PHE A 402 -45.28 31.58 22.54
N PHE A 403 -43.96 31.71 22.43
CA PHE A 403 -43.01 30.65 22.70
C PHE A 403 -41.78 31.22 23.43
N GLY A 404 -41.25 30.48 24.38
CA GLY A 404 -40.13 30.97 25.20
C GLY A 404 -39.52 29.91 26.10
N ALA A 405 -38.52 30.32 26.85
CA ALA A 405 -37.80 29.47 27.79
C ALA A 405 -37.81 30.05 29.21
N SER A 406 -37.55 29.20 30.20
CA SER A 406 -37.47 29.56 31.62
C SER A 406 -36.31 28.84 32.30
N ILE A 407 -35.82 29.44 33.39
CA ILE A 407 -34.82 28.86 34.30
C ILE A 407 -35.39 28.57 35.70
N ASP A 408 -36.67 28.86 35.93
CA ASP A 408 -37.34 28.64 37.22
C ASP A 408 -38.70 27.93 37.08
N GLY A 409 -39.18 27.71 35.86
CA GLY A 409 -40.48 27.08 35.57
C GLY A 409 -41.68 27.99 35.79
N TYR A 410 -41.47 29.27 36.15
CA TYR A 410 -42.53 30.23 36.46
C TYR A 410 -42.53 31.46 35.55
N TYR A 411 -41.35 32.01 35.25
CA TYR A 411 -41.18 33.15 34.36
C TYR A 411 -40.58 32.70 33.04
N PHE A 412 -41.32 32.91 31.95
CA PHE A 412 -40.92 32.53 30.62
C PHE A 412 -40.58 33.78 29.79
N TYR A 413 -39.49 33.71 29.05
CA TYR A 413 -39.01 34.80 28.22
C TYR A 413 -38.79 34.30 26.80
N GLY A 414 -39.24 35.07 25.82
CA GLY A 414 -39.20 34.66 24.43
C GLY A 414 -39.89 35.67 23.53
N TYR A 415 -40.66 35.16 22.57
CA TYR A 415 -41.30 35.97 21.54
C TYR A 415 -42.79 35.69 21.49
N ARG A 416 -43.54 36.66 20.97
CA ARG A 416 -44.96 36.49 20.67
C ARG A 416 -45.30 37.02 19.27
N TYR A 417 -46.36 36.45 18.73
CA TYR A 417 -46.98 36.81 17.45
C TYR A 417 -48.48 37.02 17.61
N SER A 418 -49.03 37.90 16.79
CA SER A 418 -50.46 38.12 16.61
C SER A 418 -50.75 38.30 15.12
N GLY A 419 -52.02 38.24 14.72
CA GLY A 419 -52.45 38.48 13.35
C GLY A 419 -52.91 37.22 12.61
N ARG A 420 -53.16 37.38 11.31
CA ARG A 420 -54.05 36.51 10.51
C ARG A 420 -53.40 35.90 9.29
N GLU A 421 -52.16 35.45 9.42
CA GLU A 421 -51.39 35.00 8.25
C GLU A 421 -51.85 33.65 7.71
N ARG A 422 -52.43 32.75 8.53
CA ARG A 422 -53.09 31.51 8.06
C ARG A 422 -52.23 30.58 7.18
N TYR A 423 -50.91 30.58 7.41
CA TYR A 423 -49.95 29.63 6.81
C TYR A 423 -49.10 28.98 7.90
N TRP A 424 -48.55 27.80 7.60
CA TRP A 424 -47.52 27.19 8.44
C TRP A 424 -46.18 27.89 8.24
N TYR A 425 -45.58 28.30 9.34
CA TYR A 425 -44.28 28.95 9.40
C TYR A 425 -43.33 28.16 10.25
N TYR A 426 -42.08 28.08 9.80
CA TYR A 426 -40.97 27.60 10.60
C TYR A 426 -40.43 28.74 11.46
N ASP A 427 -40.28 28.50 12.76
CA ASP A 427 -39.53 29.39 13.65
C ASP A 427 -38.73 28.57 14.66
N TRP A 428 -37.90 29.28 15.42
CA TRP A 428 -37.01 28.68 16.39
C TRP A 428 -36.63 29.65 17.50
N LEU A 429 -36.16 29.09 18.61
CA LEU A 429 -35.60 29.82 19.73
C LEU A 429 -34.15 29.38 19.97
N ASP A 430 -33.23 30.34 19.94
CA ASP A 430 -31.84 30.15 20.36
C ASP A 430 -31.76 30.07 21.89
N LEU A 431 -31.56 28.88 22.44
CA LEU A 431 -31.43 28.73 23.89
C LEU A 431 -30.07 29.22 24.40
N SER A 432 -29.12 29.50 23.50
CA SER A 432 -27.86 30.18 23.84
C SER A 432 -27.99 31.72 23.85
N ASN A 433 -29.14 32.26 23.44
CA ASN A 433 -29.39 33.71 23.41
C ASN A 433 -30.90 34.03 23.56
N VAL A 434 -31.51 33.58 24.66
CA VAL A 434 -32.92 33.86 24.93
C VAL A 434 -33.09 35.32 25.34
N PRO A 435 -34.09 36.06 24.80
CA PRO A 435 -34.35 37.43 25.23
C PRO A 435 -34.46 37.54 26.75
N THR A 436 -33.82 38.54 27.34
CA THR A 436 -33.71 38.76 28.80
C THR A 436 -32.86 37.74 29.57
N LEU A 437 -32.97 36.44 29.29
CA LEU A 437 -32.24 35.40 30.02
C LEU A 437 -30.81 35.15 29.53
N GLY A 438 -30.49 35.50 28.28
CA GLY A 438 -29.19 35.28 27.66
C GLY A 438 -28.93 33.79 27.38
N ASN A 439 -27.69 33.35 27.64
CA ASN A 439 -27.26 31.98 27.39
C ASN A 439 -27.74 31.02 28.50
N LEU A 440 -28.54 30.01 28.11
CA LEU A 440 -29.03 28.97 29.01
C LEU A 440 -28.14 27.71 29.02
N CYS A 441 -27.14 27.61 28.14
CA CYS A 441 -26.15 26.53 28.19
C CYS A 441 -25.38 26.56 29.51
N GLY A 442 -25.09 25.39 30.08
CA GLY A 442 -24.53 25.22 31.42
C GLY A 442 -25.58 25.15 32.55
N ARG A 443 -26.87 25.39 32.27
CA ARG A 443 -27.95 25.31 33.27
C ARG A 443 -28.43 23.86 33.45
N PRO A 444 -28.56 23.36 34.69
CA PRO A 444 -29.02 21.99 34.94
C PRO A 444 -30.53 21.79 34.76
N GLN A 445 -31.31 22.87 34.80
CA GLN A 445 -32.76 22.86 34.68
C GLN A 445 -33.22 24.05 33.84
N VAL A 446 -33.86 23.75 32.71
CA VAL A 446 -34.45 24.69 31.76
C VAL A 446 -35.82 24.17 31.36
N TRP A 447 -36.75 25.07 31.07
CA TRP A 447 -38.07 24.75 30.53
C TRP A 447 -38.28 25.50 29.22
N ILE A 448 -39.10 24.94 28.34
CA ILE A 448 -39.67 25.64 27.19
C ILE A 448 -41.18 25.61 27.27
N ALA A 449 -41.82 26.62 26.71
CA ALA A 449 -43.27 26.73 26.71
C ALA A 449 -43.79 27.29 25.40
N PHE A 450 -44.99 26.85 25.05
CA PHE A 450 -45.86 27.47 24.07
C PHE A 450 -47.12 27.94 24.80
N ALA A 451 -47.58 29.15 24.51
CA ALA A 451 -48.77 29.70 25.13
C ALA A 451 -49.64 30.47 24.14
N PHE A 452 -50.94 30.56 24.42
CA PHE A 452 -51.89 31.38 23.68
C PHE A 452 -52.71 32.22 24.63
N TYR A 453 -52.77 33.52 24.35
CA TYR A 453 -53.51 34.51 25.13
C TYR A 453 -54.58 35.15 24.26
N SER A 454 -55.77 35.34 24.83
CA SER A 454 -56.79 36.18 24.20
C SER A 454 -57.40 37.19 25.14
N ASP A 455 -57.93 38.26 24.58
CA ASP A 455 -58.69 39.29 25.27
C ASP A 455 -60.21 38.97 25.32
N ALA A 456 -61.02 39.92 25.78
CA ALA A 456 -62.45 39.69 26.01
C ALA A 456 -63.31 39.63 24.73
N SER A 457 -62.77 39.99 23.57
CA SER A 457 -63.52 40.13 22.32
C SER A 457 -62.80 39.45 21.14
N VAL A 458 -63.44 39.47 19.97
CA VAL A 458 -62.93 39.01 18.67
C VAL A 458 -62.15 37.68 18.69
N GLN A 459 -62.83 36.58 18.37
CA GLN A 459 -62.20 35.27 18.29
C GLN A 459 -61.99 34.83 16.84
N TYR A 460 -60.84 34.21 16.61
CA TYR A 460 -60.48 33.54 15.37
C TYR A 460 -60.15 32.07 15.66
N GLU A 461 -59.51 31.40 14.71
CA GLU A 461 -59.21 29.97 14.83
C GLU A 461 -58.14 29.68 15.89
N GLY A 462 -57.17 30.58 16.09
CA GLY A 462 -56.12 30.46 17.10
C GLY A 462 -54.78 30.00 16.54
N ALA A 463 -53.98 29.37 17.41
CA ALA A 463 -52.64 28.91 17.09
C ALA A 463 -52.55 27.38 17.03
N TYR A 464 -51.78 26.88 16.06
CA TYR A 464 -51.35 25.50 16.00
C TYR A 464 -49.82 25.43 16.06
N VAL A 465 -49.28 24.37 16.64
CA VAL A 465 -47.85 24.06 16.69
C VAL A 465 -47.62 22.62 16.30
N ASP A 466 -46.56 22.37 15.54
CA ASP A 466 -46.23 21.05 15.01
C ASP A 466 -44.71 20.88 14.79
N ASP A 467 -44.26 19.64 14.57
CA ASP A 467 -42.88 19.25 14.29
C ASP A 467 -41.86 19.90 15.25
N ILE A 468 -42.13 19.83 16.55
CA ILE A 468 -41.27 20.39 17.60
C ILE A 468 -40.02 19.51 17.74
N VAL A 469 -38.84 20.12 17.68
CA VAL A 469 -37.56 19.46 17.93
C VAL A 469 -36.72 20.31 18.87
N LEU A 470 -36.37 19.75 20.02
CA LEU A 470 -35.47 20.36 20.99
C LEU A 470 -34.11 19.66 20.90
N THR A 471 -33.05 20.42 20.59
CA THR A 471 -31.69 19.91 20.44
C THR A 471 -30.67 20.60 21.33
N LYS A 472 -29.60 19.89 21.67
CA LYS A 472 -28.36 20.42 22.26
C LYS A 472 -27.13 19.83 21.55
N TYR A 473 -26.02 20.54 21.62
CA TYR A 473 -24.71 20.10 21.13
C TYR A 473 -23.66 20.32 22.22
N ILE A 474 -22.58 19.53 22.19
CA ILE A 474 -21.47 19.60 23.15
C ILE A 474 -20.16 19.81 22.40
N GLY A 475 -19.29 20.67 22.94
CA GLY A 475 -17.95 20.93 22.39
C GLY A 475 -17.87 22.14 21.45
N THR A 476 -16.71 22.31 20.81
CA THR A 476 -16.35 23.51 20.01
C THR A 476 -16.53 23.34 18.50
N SER A 477 -17.26 22.32 18.03
CA SER A 477 -17.43 22.08 16.59
C SER A 477 -18.35 23.14 15.97
N ARG A 478 -17.75 24.11 15.28
CA ARG A 478 -18.39 25.26 14.59
C ARG A 478 -19.31 24.91 13.41
N TYR A 479 -19.92 23.72 13.35
CA TYR A 479 -20.57 23.23 12.12
C TYR A 479 -21.83 22.38 12.33
N LEU A 480 -22.75 22.71 13.23
CA LEU A 480 -23.91 21.82 13.46
C LEU A 480 -25.30 22.37 13.16
N ARG A 481 -25.49 23.69 12.97
CA ARG A 481 -26.76 24.18 12.41
C ARG A 481 -26.57 24.67 10.98
N LYS A 482 -27.06 23.89 10.01
CA LYS A 482 -27.42 24.46 8.71
C LYS A 482 -28.64 25.35 8.95
N PRO A 483 -28.57 26.68 8.80
CA PRO A 483 -29.74 27.53 8.98
C PRO A 483 -30.81 27.10 7.97
N LYS A 484 -31.97 26.63 8.46
CA LYS A 484 -33.14 26.47 7.60
C LYS A 484 -33.52 27.87 7.10
N PRO A 485 -33.79 28.05 5.79
CA PRO A 485 -34.10 29.35 5.23
C PRO A 485 -35.36 29.92 5.91
N THR A 486 -35.19 31.02 6.64
CA THR A 486 -36.30 31.78 7.20
C THR A 486 -37.03 32.47 6.05
N ILE A 487 -38.29 32.11 5.80
CA ILE A 487 -39.16 32.92 4.95
C ILE A 487 -39.38 34.24 5.70
N GLN A 488 -39.07 35.37 5.08
CA GLN A 488 -39.21 36.68 5.74
C GLN A 488 -40.65 36.88 6.23
N HIS A 489 -40.81 37.00 7.54
CA HIS A 489 -42.06 37.32 8.21
C HIS A 489 -42.59 38.69 7.75
N LYS A 490 -43.91 38.78 7.52
CA LYS A 490 -44.63 40.07 7.50
C LYS A 490 -45.23 40.45 8.87
N ILE A 491 -45.12 39.57 9.88
CA ILE A 491 -45.58 39.81 11.26
C ILE A 491 -44.50 40.49 12.12
N SER A 492 -44.92 41.39 13.00
CA SER A 492 -44.11 41.99 14.06
C SER A 492 -43.70 40.97 15.14
N LYS A 493 -42.53 40.34 15.00
CA LYS A 493 -41.90 39.55 16.09
C LYS A 493 -41.56 40.47 17.26
N THR A 494 -42.25 40.31 18.40
CA THR A 494 -42.04 41.16 19.57
C THR A 494 -41.47 40.38 20.75
N ILE A 495 -40.45 40.93 21.41
CA ILE A 495 -39.88 40.36 22.64
C ILE A 495 -40.93 40.42 23.76
N SER A 496 -41.07 39.33 24.52
CA SER A 496 -42.09 39.24 25.57
C SER A 496 -41.57 38.50 26.81
N SER A 497 -42.00 38.96 27.98
CA SER A 497 -41.91 38.21 29.24
C SER A 497 -43.31 37.84 29.70
N GLN A 498 -43.53 36.56 29.96
CA GLN A 498 -44.81 36.01 30.37
C GLN A 498 -44.66 35.28 31.70
N LYS A 499 -45.62 35.51 32.59
CA LYS A 499 -45.67 34.87 33.91
C LYS A 499 -46.72 33.77 33.85
N LEU A 500 -46.36 32.56 34.25
CA LEU A 500 -47.33 31.50 34.45
C LEU A 500 -48.20 31.84 35.66
N GLU A 501 -49.46 32.21 35.42
CA GLU A 501 -50.45 32.41 36.49
C GLU A 501 -51.12 31.09 36.81
N VAL A 502 -50.55 30.34 37.77
CA VAL A 502 -51.20 29.14 38.30
C VAL A 502 -52.33 29.57 39.22
N TYR A 503 -53.55 29.67 38.67
CA TYR A 503 -54.75 29.75 39.50
C TYR A 503 -54.86 28.44 40.28
N LYS A 504 -54.47 28.45 41.56
CA LYS A 504 -54.82 27.39 42.49
C LYS A 504 -56.35 27.29 42.50
N LYS A 505 -56.90 26.20 41.97
CA LYS A 505 -58.24 25.76 42.35
C LYS A 505 -58.23 25.33 43.81
#